data_AF-A0A438IDA9-F1
#
_entry.id   AF-A0A438IDA9-F1
#
_cell.length_a   1.000
_cell.length_b   1.000
_cell.length_c   1.000
_cell.angle_alpha   90.00
_cell.angle_beta   90.00
_cell.angle_gamma   90.00
#
_symmetry.space_group_name_H-M   'P 1'
#
loop_
_entity.id
_entity.type
_entity.pdbx_description
1 polymer ?
#
loop_
_entity_poly.entity_id
_entity_poly.type
_entity_poly.pdbx_seq_one_letter_code
_entity_poly.pdbx_strand_id
1 'polypeptide(L)'
;MKRGYTESPSTSLGPPHSRFRHNPEGEFHWNLPLSFILLKFLDDYLLDFWILGHGFCGLGVALGDSQFLEDESTKNFARKVADHYSARTNQTLEEREASPIIHLKKLNNWIKSVLIQLYARRGDAVLDLACGKGGDLIKWDKAKIGYYVGIDIAEGSIEDCRTRYNGDADHHQRRKKFTFPARLICGDCFEVPLDRVLEDDAPFDICSCQFAMHYSWSTEARARRALANVSALLRPGGIFIGTMPDANVIIKKLREGFILCS
;
A
#
# COMPACT_ATOMS: atom_id res chain seq x y z
N MET A 1 0.43 16.61 32.95
CA MET A 1 -0.42 17.63 32.28
C MET A 1 -0.90 17.07 30.96
N LYS A 2 -2.19 16.72 30.88
CA LYS A 2 -2.89 16.29 29.66
C LYS A 2 -3.32 17.55 28.88
N ARG A 3 -3.17 17.59 27.55
CA ARG A 3 -3.92 18.51 26.69
C ARG A 3 -4.96 17.71 25.93
N GLY A 4 -6.22 18.09 26.13
CA GLY A 4 -7.39 17.39 25.63
C GLY A 4 -7.64 17.67 24.15
N TYR A 5 -8.12 16.64 23.47
CA TYR A 5 -8.94 16.79 22.27
C TYR A 5 -10.41 16.74 22.71
N THR A 6 -11.16 17.76 22.31
CA THR A 6 -12.61 17.75 22.36
C THR A 6 -13.13 16.72 21.36
N GLU A 7 -13.64 15.60 21.86
CA GLU A 7 -14.40 14.64 21.07
C GLU A 7 -15.64 15.34 20.50
N SER A 8 -15.69 15.44 19.18
CA SER A 8 -16.95 15.65 18.47
C SER A 8 -17.62 14.28 18.34
N PRO A 9 -18.93 14.12 18.56
CA PRO A 9 -19.59 12.83 18.45
C PRO A 9 -19.72 12.44 16.96
N SER A 10 -18.64 11.94 16.36
CA SER A 10 -18.76 11.13 15.14
C SER A 10 -19.04 9.71 15.57
N THR A 11 -20.26 9.24 15.29
CA THR A 11 -20.65 7.85 15.35
C THR A 11 -19.59 6.99 14.66
N SER A 12 -18.78 6.29 15.46
CA SER A 12 -17.76 5.34 15.01
C SER A 12 -18.45 4.10 14.44
N LEU A 13 -18.87 4.18 13.19
CA LEU A 13 -19.11 2.98 12.40
C LEU A 13 -17.72 2.38 12.12
N GLY A 14 -17.33 1.42 12.95
CA GLY A 14 -16.19 0.54 12.67
C GLY A 14 -16.37 -0.21 11.34
N PRO A 15 -15.37 -0.98 10.89
CA PRO A 15 -15.45 -1.71 9.64
C PRO A 15 -16.74 -2.57 9.60
N PRO A 16 -17.50 -2.56 8.49
CA PRO A 16 -18.67 -3.42 8.36
C PRO A 16 -18.23 -4.89 8.42
N HIS A 17 -18.99 -5.74 9.12
CA HIS A 17 -18.73 -7.19 9.16
C HIS A 17 -18.76 -7.77 7.73
N SER A 18 -17.58 -8.10 7.19
CA SER A 18 -17.44 -8.59 5.81
C SER A 18 -17.96 -10.02 5.68
N ARG A 19 -18.69 -10.31 4.59
CA ARG A 19 -19.19 -11.67 4.29
C ARG A 19 -18.07 -12.53 3.71
N PHE A 20 -18.02 -13.82 4.07
CA PHE A 20 -17.10 -14.79 3.47
C PHE A 20 -17.17 -14.77 1.94
N ARG A 21 -16.01 -14.70 1.27
CA ARG A 21 -15.92 -14.88 -0.19
C ARG A 21 -16.06 -16.37 -0.50
N HIS A 22 -17.21 -16.79 -1.01
CA HIS A 22 -17.35 -18.12 -1.62
C HIS A 22 -16.85 -18.04 -3.07
N ASN A 23 -15.90 -18.90 -3.42
CA ASN A 23 -15.51 -19.14 -4.81
C ASN A 23 -16.54 -20.11 -5.43
N PRO A 24 -17.22 -19.77 -6.54
CA PRO A 24 -18.20 -20.65 -7.17
C PRO A 24 -17.58 -21.74 -8.06
N GLU A 25 -16.26 -21.72 -8.29
CA GLU A 25 -15.55 -22.80 -8.99
C GLU A 25 -14.93 -23.75 -7.95
N GLY A 26 -15.48 -24.96 -7.91
CA GLY A 26 -15.13 -26.02 -6.98
C GLY A 26 -13.81 -26.73 -7.30
N GLU A 27 -13.33 -27.43 -6.26
CA GLU A 27 -12.12 -28.25 -6.16
C GLU A 27 -10.79 -27.49 -6.11
N PHE A 28 -10.19 -27.41 -4.93
CA PHE A 28 -8.82 -27.90 -4.71
C PHE A 28 -8.61 -28.20 -3.21
N HIS A 29 -8.08 -29.39 -2.94
CA HIS A 29 -7.78 -29.92 -1.62
C HIS A 29 -6.77 -29.05 -0.85
N TRP A 30 -7.02 -28.88 0.45
CA TRP A 30 -6.17 -28.13 1.37
C TRP A 30 -4.83 -28.84 1.63
N ASN A 31 -3.73 -28.12 1.39
CA ASN A 31 -2.49 -28.17 2.16
C ASN A 31 -1.79 -26.81 1.98
N LEU A 32 -1.80 -25.97 3.04
CA LEU A 32 -1.12 -24.67 3.09
C LEU A 32 0.39 -24.86 2.79
N PRO A 33 0.98 -24.09 1.85
CA PRO A 33 1.55 -22.79 2.21
C PRO A 33 1.33 -21.68 1.17
N LEU A 34 1.37 -20.42 1.65
CA LEU A 34 1.66 -19.16 0.95
C LEU A 34 1.69 -19.21 -0.59
N SER A 35 0.53 -19.26 -1.21
CA SER A 35 0.37 -18.98 -2.64
C SER A 35 -0.80 -18.02 -2.80
N PHE A 36 -0.66 -17.07 -3.72
CA PHE A 36 -1.56 -15.95 -4.03
C PHE A 36 -1.29 -14.62 -3.31
N ILE A 37 -0.07 -14.09 -3.48
CA ILE A 37 0.08 -12.69 -3.90
C ILE A 37 0.11 -12.71 -5.42
N LEU A 38 -0.96 -12.28 -6.08
CA LEU A 38 -0.96 -12.12 -7.53
C LEU A 38 -0.20 -10.82 -7.90
N LEU A 39 1.12 -10.84 -7.80
CA LEU A 39 1.99 -9.95 -8.55
C LEU A 39 1.98 -10.45 -10.00
N LYS A 40 0.97 -10.05 -10.77
CA LYS A 40 0.94 -10.33 -12.21
C LYS A 40 1.99 -9.44 -12.90
N PHE A 41 3.25 -9.86 -12.84
CA PHE A 41 4.23 -9.46 -13.84
C PHE A 41 3.80 -10.06 -15.18
N LEU A 42 3.78 -9.24 -16.22
CA LEU A 42 3.87 -9.80 -17.57
C LEU A 42 5.26 -10.40 -17.73
N ASP A 43 5.26 -11.62 -18.26
CA ASP A 43 6.37 -12.42 -18.75
C ASP A 43 7.12 -13.32 -17.75
N ASP A 44 7.08 -14.61 -18.12
CA ASP A 44 7.61 -15.79 -17.47
C ASP A 44 9.11 -15.73 -17.15
N TYR A 45 9.53 -16.60 -16.22
CA TYR A 45 10.89 -16.86 -15.75
C TYR A 45 11.43 -15.90 -14.69
N LEU A 46 11.11 -16.17 -13.41
CA LEU A 46 12.03 -16.19 -12.26
C LEU A 46 11.27 -16.29 -10.92
N LEU A 47 10.54 -17.38 -10.72
CA LEU A 47 10.00 -17.75 -9.39
C LEU A 47 10.47 -19.13 -8.90
N ASP A 48 11.51 -19.69 -9.52
CA ASP A 48 12.03 -21.02 -9.20
C ASP A 48 13.32 -21.02 -8.34
N PHE A 49 13.70 -19.91 -7.70
CA PHE A 49 14.93 -19.88 -6.89
C PHE A 49 14.80 -19.53 -5.42
N TRP A 50 13.59 -19.40 -4.85
CA TRP A 50 13.44 -19.17 -3.40
C TRP A 50 12.24 -19.84 -2.71
N ILE A 51 11.75 -20.98 -3.22
CA ILE A 51 10.88 -21.89 -2.44
C ILE A 51 11.15 -23.35 -2.84
N LEU A 52 12.38 -23.85 -2.62
CA LEU A 52 12.60 -25.29 -2.49
C LEU A 52 13.60 -25.52 -1.36
N GLY A 53 13.05 -25.77 -0.17
CA GLY A 53 13.79 -26.39 0.91
C GLY A 53 14.19 -27.79 0.50
N HIS A 54 15.48 -28.02 0.29
CA HIS A 54 16.07 -29.33 0.43
C HIS A 54 16.73 -29.41 1.80
N GLY A 55 16.41 -30.50 2.50
CA GLY A 55 16.55 -30.64 3.93
C GLY A 55 17.97 -30.56 4.44
N PHE A 56 18.09 -29.94 5.60
CA PHE A 56 19.08 -30.32 6.59
C PHE A 56 18.32 -30.71 7.85
N CYS A 57 18.14 -32.02 8.02
CA CYS A 57 17.69 -32.61 9.26
C CYS A 57 18.83 -32.49 10.28
N GLY A 58 18.54 -31.97 11.48
CA GLY A 58 19.35 -32.18 12.67
C GLY A 58 20.57 -31.28 12.85
N LEU A 59 20.37 -30.12 13.50
CA LEU A 59 21.07 -29.78 14.73
C LEU A 59 20.37 -28.58 15.36
N GLY A 60 19.94 -28.72 16.62
CA GLY A 60 19.38 -27.62 17.38
C GLY A 60 20.41 -26.50 17.54
N VAL A 61 20.11 -25.34 16.98
CA VAL A 61 20.79 -24.09 17.30
C VAL A 61 19.71 -23.14 17.78
N ALA A 62 19.81 -22.77 19.05
CA ALA A 62 18.96 -21.78 19.69
C ALA A 62 18.91 -20.52 18.83
N LEU A 63 17.71 -20.14 18.39
CA LEU A 63 17.44 -18.82 17.80
C LEU A 63 17.59 -17.80 18.93
N GLY A 64 18.81 -17.33 19.13
CA GLY A 64 19.06 -16.10 19.86
C GLY A 64 18.44 -14.94 19.11
N ASP A 65 17.76 -14.06 19.84
CA ASP A 65 17.27 -12.78 19.38
C ASP A 65 18.43 -11.94 18.82
N SER A 66 18.79 -12.15 17.55
CA SER A 66 19.60 -11.19 16.80
C SER A 66 18.68 -10.03 16.44
N GLN A 67 18.58 -9.05 17.35
CA GLN A 67 18.15 -7.70 17.01
C GLN A 67 19.07 -7.20 15.89
N PHE A 68 18.61 -7.32 14.65
CA PHE A 68 19.21 -6.60 13.54
C PHE A 68 19.00 -5.11 13.82
N LEU A 69 20.02 -4.47 14.38
CA LEU A 69 20.07 -3.02 14.52
C LEU A 69 20.03 -2.45 13.11
N GLU A 70 18.88 -1.92 12.73
CA GLU A 70 18.73 -1.18 11.49
C GLU A 70 19.69 0.00 11.49
N ASP A 71 20.44 0.15 10.39
CA ASP A 71 21.42 1.22 10.23
C ASP A 71 20.69 2.58 10.18
N GLU A 72 21.17 3.54 10.96
CA GLU A 72 20.74 4.95 10.97
C GLU A 72 20.62 5.52 9.56
N SER A 73 21.45 5.05 8.62
CA SER A 73 21.37 5.38 7.20
C SER A 73 19.98 5.13 6.59
N THR A 74 19.36 3.98 6.88
CA THR A 74 18.04 3.60 6.34
C THR A 74 16.92 4.47 6.89
N LYS A 75 16.94 4.75 8.20
CA LYS A 75 15.97 5.65 8.85
C LYS A 75 16.08 7.07 8.32
N ASN A 76 17.32 7.54 8.12
CA ASN A 76 17.57 8.83 7.49
C ASN A 76 17.06 8.89 6.05
N PHE A 77 17.18 7.80 5.28
CA PHE A 77 16.61 7.74 3.93
C PHE A 77 15.08 7.82 3.94
N ALA A 78 14.41 7.00 4.77
CA ALA A 78 12.95 7.00 4.89
C ALA A 78 12.42 8.38 5.31
N ARG A 79 13.08 9.02 6.28
CA ARG A 79 12.76 10.39 6.71
C ARG A 79 12.96 11.41 5.60
N LYS A 80 14.07 11.37 4.86
CA LYS A 80 14.28 12.26 3.70
C LYS A 80 13.19 12.11 2.65
N VAL A 81 12.71 10.90 2.40
CA VAL A 81 11.59 10.64 1.50
C VAL A 81 10.31 11.26 2.06
N ALA A 82 10.01 11.05 3.35
CA ALA A 82 8.84 11.63 4.02
C ALA A 82 8.84 13.17 3.98
N ASP A 83 9.98 13.80 4.28
CA ASP A 83 10.19 15.24 4.24
C ASP A 83 10.00 15.77 2.80
N HIS A 84 10.54 15.08 1.80
CA HIS A 84 10.36 15.44 0.39
C HIS A 84 8.88 15.46 -0.02
N TYR A 85 8.11 14.45 0.37
CA TYR A 85 6.68 14.40 0.04
C TYR A 85 5.86 15.44 0.81
N SER A 86 6.20 15.68 2.08
CA SER A 86 5.54 16.70 2.92
C SER A 86 5.79 18.12 2.40
N ALA A 87 7.00 18.41 1.92
CA ALA A 87 7.37 19.73 1.40
C ALA A 87 6.78 20.04 0.01
N ARG A 88 6.27 19.04 -0.72
CA ARG A 88 5.69 19.26 -2.06
C ARG A 88 4.38 20.02 -1.93
N THR A 89 4.32 21.23 -2.47
CA THR A 89 3.09 22.01 -2.56
C THR A 89 2.06 21.34 -3.48
N ASN A 90 0.78 21.58 -3.20
CA ASN A 90 -0.29 21.14 -4.08
C ASN A 90 -0.27 21.98 -5.36
N GLN A 91 0.05 21.34 -6.49
CA GLN A 91 -0.02 21.96 -7.80
C GLN A 91 -1.47 22.21 -8.20
N THR A 92 -1.76 23.37 -8.80
CA THR A 92 -3.06 23.70 -9.40
C THR A 92 -3.38 22.77 -10.58
N LEU A 93 -4.63 22.76 -11.04
CA LEU A 93 -5.00 21.97 -12.24
C LEU A 93 -4.21 22.43 -13.47
N GLU A 94 -4.09 23.74 -13.67
CA GLU A 94 -3.35 24.34 -14.79
C GLU A 94 -1.86 23.97 -14.75
N GLU A 95 -1.22 24.06 -13.58
CA GLU A 95 0.18 23.65 -13.41
C GLU A 95 0.39 22.15 -13.66
N ARG A 96 -0.59 21.32 -13.29
CA ARG A 96 -0.54 19.89 -13.57
C ARG A 96 -0.67 19.62 -15.06
N GLU A 97 -1.57 20.32 -15.76
CA GLU A 97 -1.75 20.16 -17.21
C GLU A 97 -0.55 20.63 -18.01
N ALA A 98 0.16 21.66 -17.53
CA ALA A 98 1.41 22.14 -18.12
C ALA A 98 2.62 21.21 -17.86
N SER A 99 2.47 20.15 -17.05
CA SER A 99 3.58 19.25 -16.70
C SER A 99 4.06 18.45 -17.92
N PRO A 100 5.36 18.41 -18.25
CA PRO A 100 5.89 17.62 -19.37
C PRO A 100 5.53 16.12 -19.31
N ILE A 101 5.32 15.62 -18.10
CA ILE A 101 4.97 14.22 -17.81
C ILE A 101 3.46 14.01 -17.59
N ILE A 102 2.60 14.95 -17.98
CA ILE A 102 1.14 14.87 -17.76
C ILE A 102 0.53 13.61 -18.39
N HIS A 103 0.96 13.22 -19.59
CA HIS A 103 0.48 12.03 -20.27
C HIS A 103 0.81 10.75 -19.50
N LEU A 104 2.04 10.66 -18.96
CA LEU A 104 2.44 9.54 -18.10
C LEU A 104 1.63 9.52 -16.79
N LYS A 105 1.40 10.68 -16.15
CA LYS A 105 0.55 10.79 -14.96
C LYS A 105 -0.89 10.35 -15.23
N LYS A 106 -1.44 10.70 -16.41
CA LYS A 106 -2.79 10.29 -16.85
C LYS A 106 -2.84 8.78 -17.08
N LEU A 107 -1.84 8.21 -17.77
CA LEU A 107 -1.71 6.77 -17.99
C LEU A 107 -1.62 6.00 -16.66
N ASN A 108 -0.74 6.42 -15.75
CA ASN A 108 -0.59 5.80 -14.43
C ASN A 108 -1.90 5.84 -13.64
N ASN A 109 -2.62 6.96 -13.67
CA ASN A 109 -3.93 7.05 -13.02
C ASN A 109 -4.98 6.14 -13.68
N TRP A 110 -4.95 5.99 -15.00
CA TRP A 110 -5.85 5.07 -15.71
C TRP A 110 -5.56 3.61 -15.34
N ILE A 111 -4.29 3.19 -15.36
CA ILE A 111 -3.86 1.85 -14.93
C ILE A 111 -4.36 1.54 -13.52
N LYS A 112 -4.13 2.45 -12.56
CA LYS A 112 -4.63 2.29 -11.19
C LYS A 112 -6.16 2.21 -11.12
N SER A 113 -6.87 2.98 -11.94
CA SER A 113 -8.34 2.95 -11.98
C SER A 113 -8.85 1.62 -12.50
N VAL A 114 -8.21 1.05 -13.54
CA VAL A 114 -8.55 -0.28 -14.07
C VAL A 114 -8.24 -1.34 -13.03
N LEU A 115 -7.05 -1.32 -12.44
CA LEU A 115 -6.63 -2.28 -11.41
C LEU A 115 -7.60 -2.32 -10.23
N ILE A 116 -7.94 -1.17 -9.65
CA ILE A 116 -8.89 -1.08 -8.54
C ILE A 116 -10.27 -1.60 -8.95
N GLN A 117 -10.79 -1.21 -10.11
CA GLN A 117 -12.12 -1.65 -10.56
C GLN A 117 -12.19 -3.15 -10.88
N LEU A 118 -11.10 -3.78 -11.32
CA LEU A 118 -11.06 -5.21 -11.60
C LEU A 118 -11.15 -6.06 -10.33
N TYR A 119 -10.52 -5.63 -9.24
CA TYR A 119 -10.37 -6.44 -8.03
C TYR A 119 -11.25 -6.00 -6.86
N ALA A 120 -11.64 -4.73 -6.78
CA ALA A 120 -12.52 -4.22 -5.73
C ALA A 120 -13.97 -4.61 -5.95
N ARG A 121 -14.63 -5.02 -4.87
CA ARG A 121 -16.06 -5.28 -4.82
C ARG A 121 -16.73 -4.24 -3.92
N ARG A 122 -18.01 -4.00 -4.21
CA ARG A 122 -18.84 -3.11 -3.38
C ARG A 122 -18.85 -3.63 -1.93
N GLY A 123 -18.54 -2.75 -0.99
CA GLY A 123 -18.51 -3.06 0.44
C GLY A 123 -17.18 -3.61 0.96
N ASP A 124 -16.15 -3.78 0.11
CA ASP A 124 -14.83 -4.24 0.55
C ASP A 124 -14.22 -3.28 1.60
N ALA A 125 -13.51 -3.82 2.59
CA ALA A 125 -12.63 -3.07 3.48
C ALA A 125 -11.22 -2.99 2.87
N VAL A 126 -10.71 -1.76 2.71
CA VAL A 126 -9.44 -1.51 2.00
C VAL A 126 -8.38 -0.94 2.94
N LEU A 127 -7.19 -1.54 2.89
CA LEU A 127 -5.96 -0.97 3.43
C LEU A 127 -5.11 -0.41 2.28
N ASP A 128 -4.80 0.88 2.30
CA ASP A 128 -4.00 1.57 1.28
C ASP A 128 -2.66 2.01 1.89
N LEU A 129 -1.62 1.22 1.61
CA LEU A 129 -0.25 1.43 2.09
C LEU A 129 0.46 2.47 1.24
N ALA A 130 1.08 3.45 1.91
CA ALA A 130 1.65 4.64 1.28
C ALA A 130 0.62 5.38 0.42
N CYS A 131 -0.53 5.71 1.03
CA CYS A 131 -1.68 6.31 0.33
C CYS A 131 -1.41 7.72 -0.22
N GLY A 132 -0.32 8.35 0.21
CA GLY A 132 0.07 9.71 -0.12
C GLY A 132 -1.05 10.70 0.15
N LYS A 133 -1.14 11.71 -0.73
CA LYS A 133 -2.13 12.80 -0.65
C LYS A 133 -3.57 12.38 -1.03
N GLY A 134 -3.92 11.10 -0.96
CA GLY A 134 -5.26 10.60 -1.32
C GLY A 134 -5.57 10.65 -2.82
N GLY A 135 -4.62 10.28 -3.68
CA GLY A 135 -4.81 10.28 -5.15
C GLY A 135 -5.80 9.23 -5.66
N ASP A 136 -6.07 8.20 -4.85
CA ASP A 136 -6.89 7.06 -5.21
C ASP A 136 -8.27 7.05 -4.52
N LEU A 137 -8.56 8.00 -3.63
CA LEU A 137 -9.85 8.12 -2.91
C LEU A 137 -11.07 8.09 -3.85
N ILE A 138 -11.02 8.82 -4.97
CA ILE A 138 -12.10 8.84 -5.98
C ILE A 138 -12.27 7.48 -6.66
N LYS A 139 -11.18 6.72 -6.82
CA LYS A 139 -11.23 5.39 -7.43
C LYS A 139 -11.92 4.40 -6.48
N TRP A 140 -11.57 4.48 -5.19
CA TRP A 140 -12.21 3.73 -4.12
C TRP A 140 -13.70 4.07 -3.96
N ASP A 141 -14.08 5.35 -4.07
CA ASP A 141 -15.48 5.78 -4.01
C ASP A 141 -16.30 5.21 -5.17
N LYS A 142 -15.74 5.25 -6.38
CA LYS A 142 -16.37 4.67 -7.57
C LYS A 142 -16.54 3.15 -7.45
N ALA A 143 -15.60 2.47 -6.80
CA ALA A 143 -15.71 1.05 -6.48
C ALA A 143 -16.74 0.76 -5.37
N LYS A 144 -17.27 1.79 -4.69
CA LYS A 144 -18.26 1.69 -3.61
C LYS A 144 -17.81 0.78 -2.48
N ILE A 145 -16.55 0.94 -2.06
CA ILE A 145 -15.99 0.22 -0.92
C ILE A 145 -16.75 0.53 0.37
N GLY A 146 -16.62 -0.35 1.37
CA GLY A 146 -17.32 -0.22 2.65
C GLY A 146 -16.51 0.51 3.71
N TYR A 147 -15.18 0.44 3.65
CA TYR A 147 -14.29 1.03 4.65
C TYR A 147 -12.89 1.26 4.08
N TYR A 148 -12.22 2.33 4.52
CA TYR A 148 -10.88 2.69 4.04
C TYR A 148 -9.93 3.01 5.20
N VAL A 149 -8.74 2.40 5.17
CA VAL A 149 -7.60 2.79 6.02
C VAL A 149 -6.46 3.20 5.11
N GLY A 150 -6.01 4.46 5.25
CA GLY A 150 -4.85 4.98 4.55
C GLY A 150 -3.69 5.18 5.50
N ILE A 151 -2.50 4.69 5.13
CA ILE A 151 -1.27 4.86 5.90
C ILE A 151 -0.21 5.50 5.02
N ASP A 152 0.48 6.53 5.50
CA ASP A 152 1.62 7.13 4.82
C ASP A 152 2.65 7.63 5.82
N ILE A 153 3.93 7.60 5.44
CA ILE A 153 5.03 8.05 6.30
C ILE A 153 5.11 9.58 6.37
N ALA A 154 4.58 10.29 5.37
CA ALA A 154 4.62 11.74 5.28
C ALA A 154 3.38 12.37 5.92
N GLU A 155 3.52 13.00 7.08
CA GLU A 155 2.43 13.69 7.80
C GLU A 155 1.72 14.72 6.90
N GLY A 156 2.48 15.51 6.13
CA GLY A 156 1.89 16.49 5.20
C GLY A 156 1.02 15.83 4.12
N SER A 157 1.37 14.61 3.70
CA SER A 157 0.55 13.85 2.75
C SER A 157 -0.75 13.35 3.39
N ILE A 158 -0.71 12.92 4.66
CA ILE A 158 -1.90 12.53 5.41
C ILE A 158 -2.84 13.72 5.61
N GLU A 159 -2.32 14.90 5.92
CA GLU A 159 -3.14 16.11 6.08
C GLU A 159 -3.80 16.54 4.75
N ASP A 160 -3.06 16.48 3.64
CA ASP A 160 -3.61 16.71 2.30
C ASP A 160 -4.69 15.68 1.93
N CYS A 161 -4.47 14.41 2.31
CA CYS A 161 -5.43 13.33 2.10
C CYS A 161 -6.71 13.59 2.90
N ARG A 162 -6.59 14.00 4.17
CA ARG A 162 -7.69 14.35 5.07
C ARG A 162 -8.50 15.53 4.53
N THR A 163 -7.84 16.61 4.14
CA THR A 163 -8.46 17.79 3.51
C THR A 163 -9.23 17.39 2.26
N ARG A 164 -8.65 16.54 1.42
CA ARG A 164 -9.31 16.02 0.21
C ARG A 164 -10.54 15.16 0.54
N TYR A 165 -10.42 14.30 1.55
CA TYR A 165 -11.50 13.41 1.98
C TYR A 165 -12.69 14.18 2.57
N ASN A 166 -12.43 15.20 3.39
CA ASN A 166 -13.48 16.02 3.97
C ASN A 166 -14.17 16.93 2.94
N GLY A 167 -13.51 17.20 1.81
CA GLY A 167 -14.02 18.12 0.79
C GLY A 167 -13.67 19.59 1.07
N ASP A 168 -12.76 19.85 2.01
CA ASP A 168 -12.37 21.20 2.45
C ASP A 168 -11.50 21.93 1.42
N ALA A 169 -11.07 21.24 0.35
CA ALA A 169 -10.16 21.76 -0.68
C ALA A 169 -10.83 22.67 -1.74
N ASP A 170 -12.16 22.71 -1.85
CA ASP A 170 -12.87 23.47 -2.91
C ASP A 170 -14.09 24.22 -2.32
N HIS A 171 -13.92 25.50 -1.99
CA HIS A 171 -15.03 26.37 -1.56
C HIS A 171 -16.10 26.61 -2.65
N HIS A 172 -15.76 26.36 -3.92
CA HIS A 172 -16.63 26.70 -5.07
C HIS A 172 -17.36 25.50 -5.70
N GLN A 173 -17.03 24.27 -5.33
CA GLN A 173 -17.74 23.07 -5.78
C GLN A 173 -17.96 22.18 -4.57
N ARG A 174 -19.21 22.11 -4.09
CA ARG A 174 -19.64 21.10 -3.10
C ARG A 174 -19.40 19.71 -3.69
N ARG A 175 -18.18 19.18 -3.57
CA ARG A 175 -17.90 17.80 -3.93
C ARG A 175 -18.76 16.92 -3.05
N LYS A 176 -19.34 15.90 -3.66
CA LYS A 176 -20.09 14.88 -2.93
C LYS A 176 -19.14 14.23 -1.92
N LYS A 177 -19.56 14.18 -0.66
CA LYS A 177 -18.83 13.47 0.40
C LYS A 177 -18.58 12.03 -0.03
N PHE A 178 -17.38 11.52 0.23
CA PHE A 178 -17.04 10.11 0.01
C PHE A 178 -18.05 9.20 0.71
N THR A 179 -18.38 8.09 0.05
CA THR A 179 -19.46 7.19 0.48
C THR A 179 -19.06 6.18 1.56
N PHE A 180 -17.76 6.03 1.79
CA PHE A 180 -17.17 5.13 2.77
C PHE A 180 -16.58 5.91 3.94
N PRO A 181 -16.63 5.41 5.19
CA PRO A 181 -15.83 5.91 6.30
C PRO A 181 -14.34 5.62 6.09
N ALA A 182 -13.49 6.53 6.58
CA ALA A 182 -12.04 6.46 6.44
C ALA A 182 -11.31 6.72 7.76
N ARG A 183 -10.20 6.00 7.97
CA ARG A 183 -9.20 6.26 9.02
C ARG A 183 -7.85 6.51 8.35
N LEU A 184 -7.16 7.57 8.75
CA LEU A 184 -5.88 8.00 8.17
C LEU A 184 -4.82 8.02 9.25
N ILE A 185 -3.69 7.34 9.01
CA ILE A 185 -2.62 7.16 9.99
C ILE A 185 -1.30 7.62 9.37
N CYS A 186 -0.54 8.42 10.12
CA CYS A 186 0.83 8.71 9.79
C CYS A 186 1.75 7.65 10.40
N GLY A 187 2.55 6.98 9.58
CA GLY A 187 3.47 5.95 10.05
C GLY A 187 4.17 5.19 8.92
N ASP A 188 5.32 4.60 9.25
CA ASP A 188 6.06 3.76 8.32
C ASP A 188 5.49 2.34 8.28
N CYS A 189 4.67 2.07 7.26
CA CYS A 189 4.05 0.77 7.03
C CYS A 189 5.04 -0.37 6.68
N PHE A 190 6.32 -0.07 6.49
CA PHE A 190 7.39 -1.04 6.21
C PHE A 190 8.32 -1.28 7.41
N GLU A 191 8.13 -0.56 8.52
CA GLU A 191 8.92 -0.74 9.75
C GLU A 191 8.03 -1.21 10.91
N VAL A 192 6.86 -0.59 11.06
CA VAL A 192 5.95 -0.83 12.17
C VAL A 192 5.12 -2.11 11.94
N PRO A 193 5.01 -3.01 12.93
CA PRO A 193 4.02 -4.09 12.92
C PRO A 193 2.60 -3.50 12.96
N LEU A 194 1.85 -3.65 11.87
CA LEU A 194 0.54 -3.03 11.72
C LEU A 194 -0.62 -3.89 12.24
N ASP A 195 -0.38 -5.17 12.51
CA ASP A 195 -1.33 -6.11 13.10
C ASP A 195 -1.92 -5.60 14.42
N ARG A 196 -1.09 -5.02 15.29
CA ARG A 196 -1.53 -4.42 16.55
C ARG A 196 -2.17 -3.04 16.38
N VAL A 197 -1.68 -2.26 15.42
CA VAL A 197 -2.14 -0.87 15.18
C VAL A 197 -3.54 -0.85 14.57
N LEU A 198 -3.87 -1.89 13.80
CA LEU A 198 -5.09 -2.03 13.04
C LEU A 198 -5.96 -3.20 13.54
N GLU A 199 -5.83 -3.60 14.80
CA GLU A 199 -6.57 -4.74 15.36
C GLU A 199 -8.10 -4.53 15.28
N ASP A 200 -8.55 -3.28 15.48
CA ASP A 200 -9.97 -2.89 15.39
C ASP A 200 -10.44 -2.67 13.94
N ASP A 201 -9.50 -2.51 13.01
CA ASP A 201 -9.76 -2.21 11.59
C ASP A 201 -9.77 -3.49 10.73
N ALA A 202 -8.94 -4.46 11.09
CA ALA A 202 -8.75 -5.72 10.39
C ALA A 202 -9.94 -6.68 10.61
N PRO A 203 -10.15 -7.66 9.69
CA PRO A 203 -9.34 -7.94 8.51
C PRO A 203 -9.81 -7.19 7.25
N PHE A 204 -8.88 -6.98 6.32
CA PHE A 204 -9.15 -6.30 5.05
C PHE A 204 -9.44 -7.27 3.91
N ASP A 205 -10.28 -6.82 2.99
CA ASP A 205 -10.56 -7.48 1.71
C ASP A 205 -9.43 -7.26 0.70
N ILE A 206 -8.90 -6.05 0.69
CA ILE A 206 -7.88 -5.60 -0.25
C ILE A 206 -6.81 -4.83 0.50
N CYS A 207 -5.57 -5.17 0.21
CA CYS A 207 -4.42 -4.37 0.55
C CYS A 207 -3.83 -3.79 -0.74
N SER A 208 -3.71 -2.48 -0.82
CA SER A 208 -3.20 -1.74 -1.98
C SER A 208 -1.86 -1.10 -1.63
N CYS A 209 -0.88 -1.18 -2.53
CA CYS A 209 0.36 -0.40 -2.43
C CYS A 209 0.81 0.09 -3.80
N GLN A 210 0.49 1.34 -4.13
CA GLN A 210 0.69 1.90 -5.47
C GLN A 210 1.97 2.75 -5.54
N PHE A 211 2.91 2.38 -6.41
CA PHE A 211 4.19 3.06 -6.61
C PHE A 211 5.04 3.25 -5.35
N ALA A 212 4.92 2.36 -4.37
CA ALA A 212 5.62 2.53 -3.09
C ALA A 212 6.28 1.27 -2.52
N MET A 213 5.84 0.08 -2.92
CA MET A 213 6.33 -1.17 -2.34
C MET A 213 7.86 -1.35 -2.44
N HIS A 214 8.47 -0.86 -3.54
CA HIS A 214 9.91 -0.91 -3.75
C HIS A 214 10.73 -0.11 -2.71
N TYR A 215 10.13 0.84 -1.98
CA TYR A 215 10.82 1.53 -0.87
C TYR A 215 11.07 0.61 0.33
N SER A 216 10.38 -0.53 0.44
CA SER A 216 10.63 -1.52 1.50
C SER A 216 11.88 -2.35 1.24
N TRP A 217 12.40 -2.41 0.01
CA TRP A 217 13.61 -3.16 -0.37
C TRP A 217 14.92 -2.46 -0.01
N SER A 218 14.89 -1.44 0.86
CA SER A 218 16.12 -0.83 1.39
C SER A 218 16.87 -1.78 2.33
N THR A 219 16.16 -2.65 3.04
CA THR A 219 16.72 -3.75 3.85
C THR A 219 15.83 -4.98 3.74
N GLU A 220 16.40 -6.16 3.99
CA GLU A 220 15.63 -7.40 4.06
C GLU A 220 14.55 -7.34 5.16
N ALA A 221 14.89 -6.76 6.32
CA ALA A 221 13.96 -6.61 7.44
C ALA A 221 12.70 -5.81 7.06
N ARG A 222 12.87 -4.69 6.36
CA ARG A 222 11.76 -3.85 5.90
C ARG A 222 10.91 -4.55 4.82
N ALA A 223 11.55 -5.25 3.88
CA ALA A 223 10.83 -6.04 2.88
C ALA A 223 10.00 -7.17 3.53
N ARG A 224 10.59 -7.89 4.49
CA ARG A 224 9.89 -8.91 5.29
C ARG A 224 8.74 -8.31 6.10
N ARG A 225 8.95 -7.16 6.73
CA ARG A 225 7.91 -6.43 7.47
C ARG A 225 6.74 -6.03 6.57
N ALA A 226 7.02 -5.50 5.38
CA ALA A 226 5.99 -5.13 4.41
C ALA A 226 5.11 -6.34 4.03
N LEU A 227 5.74 -7.46 3.67
CA LEU A 227 5.02 -8.69 3.34
C LEU A 227 4.26 -9.27 4.55
N ALA A 228 4.86 -9.23 5.74
CA ALA A 228 4.21 -9.68 6.97
C ALA A 228 2.95 -8.86 7.26
N ASN A 229 3.03 -7.52 7.19
CA ASN A 229 1.88 -6.64 7.37
C ASN A 229 0.76 -6.94 6.36
N VAL A 230 1.09 -7.08 5.07
CA VAL A 230 0.11 -7.46 4.03
C VAL A 230 -0.56 -8.78 4.38
N SER A 231 0.22 -9.81 4.72
CA SER A 231 -0.29 -11.16 4.99
C SER A 231 -1.15 -11.24 6.25
N ALA A 232 -0.78 -10.53 7.32
CA ALA A 232 -1.46 -10.58 8.61
C ALA A 232 -2.80 -9.81 8.60
N LEU A 233 -2.89 -8.76 7.79
CA LEU A 233 -4.04 -7.87 7.75
C LEU A 233 -5.08 -8.26 6.69
N LEU A 234 -4.70 -9.07 5.71
CA LEU A 234 -5.65 -9.64 4.74
C LEU A 234 -6.43 -10.79 5.36
N ARG A 235 -7.74 -10.81 5.12
CA ARG A 235 -8.54 -12.02 5.37
C ARG A 235 -8.16 -13.15 4.41
N PRO A 236 -8.45 -14.42 4.74
CA PRO A 236 -8.38 -15.50 3.76
C PRO A 236 -9.17 -15.18 2.49
N GLY A 237 -8.53 -15.29 1.32
CA GLY A 237 -9.13 -14.92 0.02
C GLY A 237 -9.17 -13.40 -0.26
N GLY A 238 -8.57 -12.59 0.61
CA GLY A 238 -8.24 -11.19 0.35
C GLY A 238 -7.14 -11.07 -0.71
N ILE A 239 -7.03 -9.88 -1.31
CA ILE A 239 -6.13 -9.66 -2.46
C ILE A 239 -5.18 -8.52 -2.15
N PHE A 240 -3.89 -8.75 -2.40
CA PHE A 240 -2.90 -7.68 -2.48
C PHE A 240 -2.79 -7.17 -3.93
N ILE A 241 -2.93 -5.86 -4.13
CA ILE A 241 -2.73 -5.20 -5.43
C ILE A 241 -1.68 -4.11 -5.30
N GLY A 242 -0.87 -3.91 -6.34
CA GLY A 242 0.16 -2.89 -6.32
C GLY A 242 0.74 -2.60 -7.69
N THR A 243 1.47 -1.50 -7.77
CA THR A 243 2.24 -1.11 -8.94
C THR A 243 3.66 -0.77 -8.49
N MET A 244 4.66 -1.31 -9.17
CA MET A 244 6.07 -1.03 -8.87
C MET A 244 6.91 -1.12 -10.15
N PRO A 245 8.12 -0.52 -10.17
CA PRO A 245 9.04 -0.67 -11.30
C PRO A 245 9.42 -2.13 -11.56
N ASP A 246 9.63 -2.46 -12.83
CA ASP A 246 10.12 -3.77 -13.25
C ASP A 246 11.66 -3.83 -13.19
N ALA A 247 12.19 -4.72 -12.35
CA ALA A 247 13.62 -4.89 -12.17
C ALA A 247 14.33 -5.37 -13.44
N ASN A 248 13.71 -6.25 -14.23
CA ASN A 248 14.29 -6.77 -15.47
C ASN A 248 14.44 -5.63 -16.49
N VAL A 249 13.42 -4.78 -16.60
CA VAL A 249 13.48 -3.60 -17.48
C VAL A 249 14.55 -2.62 -17.01
N ILE A 250 14.65 -2.36 -15.70
CA ILE A 250 15.70 -1.49 -15.14
C ILE A 250 17.09 -2.03 -15.48
N ILE A 251 17.35 -3.31 -15.20
CA ILE A 251 18.65 -3.94 -15.45
C ILE A 251 18.99 -3.95 -16.95
N LYS A 252 18.01 -4.27 -17.81
CA LYS A 252 18.17 -4.21 -19.26
C LYS A 252 18.59 -2.80 -19.70
N LYS A 253 17.87 -1.76 -19.25
CA LYS A 253 18.15 -0.36 -19.60
C LYS A 253 19.49 0.12 -19.06
N LEU A 254 19.86 -0.31 -17.86
CA LEU A 254 21.16 -0.01 -17.27
C LEU A 254 22.30 -0.61 -18.12
N ARG A 255 22.18 -1.88 -18.52
CA ARG A 255 23.15 -2.55 -19.40
C ARG A 255 23.25 -1.87 -20.77
N GLU A 256 22.12 -1.52 -21.39
CA GLU A 256 22.09 -0.77 -22.66
C GLU A 256 22.77 0.60 -22.53
N GLY A 257 22.56 1.32 -21.42
CA GLY A 257 23.17 2.63 -21.17
C GLY A 257 24.70 2.58 -21.02
N PHE A 258 25.23 1.54 -20.37
CA PHE A 258 26.69 1.35 -20.25
C PHE A 258 27.36 1.08 -21.60
N ILE A 259 26.67 0.44 -22.54
CA ILE A 259 27.20 0.12 -23.88
C ILE A 259 27.33 1.38 -24.75
N LEU A 260 26.51 2.41 -24.53
CA LEU A 260 26.54 3.66 -25.33
C LEU A 260 27.58 4.69 -24.84
N CYS A 261 28.14 4.50 -23.64
CA CYS A 261 29.19 5.35 -23.07
C CYS A 261 30.60 4.72 -23.16
N SER A 262 30.73 3.56 -23.79
CA SER A 262 32.01 2.85 -24.01
C SER A 262 32.38 2.90 -25.48
#